data_AF-A0A6I3UAC9-F1
#
_entry.id   AF-A0A6I3UAC9-F1
#
_cell.length_a   1.000
_cell.length_b   1.000
_cell.length_c   1.000
_cell.angle_alpha   90.00
_cell.angle_beta   90.00
_cell.angle_gamma   90.00
#
_symmetry.space_group_name_H-M   'P 1'
#
loop_
_entity.id
_entity.type
_entity.pdbx_description
1 polymer ?
#
loop_
_entity_poly.entity_id
_entity_poly.type
_entity_poly.pdbx_seq_one_letter_code
_entity_poly.pdbx_strand_id
1 'polypeptide(L)'
;TGTVVAIIDSGLDLNHEVLRISDPSKAKFKNKEAIEAAKKAAGIDYGKWYSDKVVYAYDYFDGTDKIKEAERTSHGMHVTGIAAGNPDKEAPNGEKVYGVAPEAQVMFMRVF
;
A
#
# COMPACT_ATOMS: atom_id res chain seq x y z
N THR A 1 0.62 -15.23 3.06
CA THR A 1 1.36 -14.19 3.82
C THR A 1 2.79 -14.15 3.30
N GLY A 2 3.53 -13.06 3.53
CA GLY A 2 4.91 -12.93 3.01
C GLY A 2 4.99 -12.58 1.52
N THR A 3 3.86 -12.20 0.91
CA THR A 3 3.77 -11.77 -0.48
C THR A 3 3.63 -10.25 -0.56
N VAL A 4 3.96 -9.71 -1.73
CA VAL A 4 3.84 -8.28 -2.04
C VAL A 4 3.10 -8.16 -3.37
N VAL A 5 2.18 -7.21 -3.46
CA VAL A 5 1.51 -6.82 -4.70
C VAL A 5 1.91 -5.38 -5.02
N ALA A 6 2.33 -5.13 -6.26
CA ALA A 6 2.57 -3.78 -6.75
C ALA A 6 1.31 -3.28 -7.50
N ILE A 7 0.88 -2.07 -7.18
CA ILE A 7 -0.28 -1.41 -7.80
C ILE A 7 0.21 -0.11 -8.41
N ILE A 8 -0.11 0.08 -9.69
CA ILE A 8 0.34 1.22 -10.49
C ILE A 8 -0.94 1.93 -10.96
N ASP A 9 -1.29 3.05 -10.33
CA ASP A 9 -2.62 3.67 -10.47
C ASP A 9 -2.60 5.18 -10.11
N SER A 10 -3.76 5.82 -9.95
CA SER A 10 -3.90 7.29 -9.79
C SER A 10 -3.55 7.84 -8.41
N GLY A 11 -3.72 7.04 -7.36
CA GLY A 11 -3.43 7.49 -6.00
C GLY A 11 -3.86 6.51 -4.92
N LEU A 12 -3.34 6.73 -3.72
CA LEU A 12 -3.65 5.90 -2.55
C LEU A 12 -3.81 6.76 -1.30
N ASP A 13 -4.91 6.59 -0.58
CA ASP A 13 -5.04 7.16 0.76
C ASP A 13 -4.30 6.26 1.77
N LEU A 14 -3.07 6.65 2.08
CA LEU A 14 -2.17 5.92 2.98
C LEU A 14 -2.71 5.76 4.41
N ASN A 15 -3.73 6.54 4.80
CA ASN A 15 -4.34 6.47 6.12
C ASN A 15 -5.62 5.63 6.16
N HIS A 16 -6.02 5.01 5.04
CA HIS A 16 -7.24 4.22 4.99
C HIS A 16 -7.15 2.99 5.89
N GLU A 17 -8.18 2.75 6.70
CA GLU A 17 -8.21 1.70 7.74
C GLU A 17 -7.98 0.27 7.23
N VAL A 18 -8.31 -0.02 5.97
CA VAL A 18 -8.13 -1.35 5.37
C VAL A 18 -6.67 -1.64 5.03
N LEU A 19 -5.79 -0.63 5.07
CA LEU A 19 -4.36 -0.78 4.78
C LEU A 19 -3.61 -1.32 6.00
N ARG A 20 -3.91 -2.56 6.36
CA ARG A 20 -3.40 -3.24 7.56
C ARG A 20 -2.85 -4.64 7.27
N ILE A 21 -1.84 -5.04 8.05
CA ILE A 21 -1.36 -6.42 8.17
C ILE A 21 -1.69 -6.91 9.58
N SER A 22 -2.23 -8.12 9.71
CA SER A 22 -2.61 -8.65 11.03
C SER A 22 -1.41 -9.17 11.83
N ASP A 23 -0.40 -9.71 11.14
CA ASP A 23 0.81 -10.27 11.74
C ASP A 23 2.06 -9.86 10.94
N PRO A 24 2.68 -8.71 11.28
CA PRO A 24 3.88 -8.21 10.59
C PRO A 24 5.06 -9.20 10.65
N SER A 25 5.10 -10.11 11.63
CA SER A 25 6.16 -11.12 11.74
C SER A 25 6.15 -12.11 10.57
N LYS A 26 5.05 -12.20 9.81
CA LYS A 26 4.91 -13.04 8.60
C LYS A 26 5.03 -12.27 7.29
N ALA A 27 5.25 -10.95 7.33
CA ALA A 27 5.38 -10.10 6.15
C ALA A 27 6.69 -10.34 5.36
N LYS A 28 6.80 -9.90 4.10
CA LYS A 28 8.06 -10.03 3.34
C LYS A 28 9.10 -9.05 3.87
N PHE A 29 8.72 -7.78 3.94
CA PHE A 29 9.50 -6.72 4.55
C PHE A 29 9.01 -6.52 5.98
N LYS A 30 9.87 -6.81 6.97
CA LYS A 30 9.48 -6.81 8.38
C LYS A 30 9.42 -5.41 9.00
N ASN A 31 10.13 -4.46 8.39
CA ASN A 31 10.30 -3.12 8.90
C ASN A 31 10.83 -2.20 7.78
N LYS A 32 10.95 -0.92 8.12
CA LYS A 32 11.49 0.12 7.24
C LYS A 32 12.91 -0.20 6.78
N GLU A 33 13.77 -0.70 7.67
CA GLU A 33 15.18 -0.96 7.36
C GLU A 33 15.32 -2.01 6.26
N ALA A 34 14.46 -3.03 6.26
CA ALA A 34 14.44 -4.08 5.26
C ALA A 34 14.10 -3.55 3.86
N ILE A 35 13.11 -2.65 3.73
CA ILE A 35 12.79 -2.06 2.42
C ILE A 35 13.86 -1.06 1.97
N GLU A 36 14.42 -0.26 2.89
CA GLU A 36 15.46 0.71 2.55
C GLU A 36 16.75 0.02 2.09
N ALA A 37 17.11 -1.12 2.70
CA ALA A 37 18.21 -1.94 2.23
C ALA A 37 17.95 -2.50 0.81
N ALA A 38 16.74 -2.96 0.54
CA ALA A 38 16.36 -3.46 -0.79
C ALA A 38 16.38 -2.34 -1.85
N LYS A 39 15.87 -1.15 -1.52
CA LYS A 39 15.95 0.05 -2.38
C LYS A 39 17.40 0.40 -2.70
N LYS A 40 18.26 0.47 -1.68
CA LYS A 40 19.69 0.77 -1.85
C LYS A 40 20.38 -0.25 -2.75
N ALA A 41 20.11 -1.54 -2.56
CA ALA A 41 20.66 -2.60 -3.41
C ALA A 41 20.18 -2.51 -4.87
N ALA A 42 18.97 -1.99 -5.10
CA ALA A 42 18.40 -1.76 -6.42
C ALA A 42 18.79 -0.41 -7.05
N GLY A 43 19.54 0.45 -6.34
CA GLY A 43 19.88 1.80 -6.82
C GLY A 43 18.71 2.78 -6.84
N ILE A 44 17.69 2.56 -6.00
CA ILE A 44 16.51 3.43 -5.88
C ILE A 44 16.70 4.38 -4.70
N ASP A 45 16.70 5.69 -4.97
CA ASP A 45 16.88 6.75 -3.95
C ASP A 45 15.58 7.52 -3.63
N TYR A 46 14.47 7.22 -4.30
CA TYR A 46 13.15 7.81 -4.10
C TYR A 46 12.11 6.83 -3.55
N GLY A 47 10.96 7.36 -3.11
CA GLY A 47 9.93 6.62 -2.42
C GLY A 47 10.35 6.19 -1.02
N LYS A 48 9.40 5.72 -0.20
CA LYS A 48 9.69 5.36 1.20
C LYS A 48 8.71 4.36 1.77
N TRP A 49 9.06 3.83 2.93
CA TRP A 49 8.16 3.06 3.80
C TRP A 49 7.09 3.94 4.44
N TYR A 50 5.84 3.45 4.44
CA TYR A 50 4.71 4.14 5.09
C TYR A 50 4.12 3.33 6.24
N SER A 51 3.93 2.02 6.07
CA SER A 51 3.42 1.12 7.10
C SER A 51 3.79 -0.33 6.82
N ASP A 52 3.48 -1.24 7.75
CA ASP A 52 3.62 -2.68 7.52
C ASP A 52 2.82 -3.16 6.31
N LYS A 53 1.74 -2.46 5.95
CA LYS A 53 0.95 -2.74 4.76
C LYS A 53 1.55 -2.08 3.51
N VAL A 54 1.79 -0.77 3.55
CA VAL A 54 2.30 -0.02 2.39
C VAL A 54 3.79 0.18 2.56
N VAL A 55 4.55 -0.77 2.01
CA VAL A 55 5.99 -0.87 2.25
C VAL A 55 6.80 0.07 1.38
N TYR A 56 6.24 0.49 0.25
CA TYR A 56 6.83 1.43 -0.66
C TYR A 56 5.73 2.19 -1.37
N ALA A 57 5.86 3.51 -1.48
CA ALA A 57 5.12 4.26 -2.48
C ALA A 57 5.92 5.44 -2.99
N TYR A 58 5.63 5.84 -4.23
CA TYR A 58 6.19 7.03 -4.85
C TYR A 58 5.26 7.55 -5.95
N ASP A 59 5.25 8.86 -6.12
CA ASP A 59 4.57 9.55 -7.21
C ASP A 59 5.55 9.82 -8.34
N TYR A 60 5.43 9.01 -9.39
CA TYR A 60 6.23 9.11 -10.62
C TYR A 60 5.69 10.16 -11.58
N PHE A 61 4.46 10.66 -11.39
CA PHE A 61 3.90 11.71 -12.22
C PHE A 61 4.51 13.06 -11.88
N ASP A 62 4.50 13.44 -10.60
CA ASP A 62 5.06 14.71 -10.13
C ASP A 62 6.51 14.57 -9.58
N GLY A 63 7.02 13.35 -9.44
CA GLY A 63 8.34 13.08 -8.85
C GLY A 63 8.39 13.37 -7.35
N THR A 64 7.35 13.04 -6.60
CA THR A 64 7.22 13.37 -5.17
C THR A 64 6.77 12.20 -4.29
N ASP A 65 6.66 12.43 -2.98
CA ASP A 65 6.03 11.47 -2.05
C ASP A 65 4.52 11.73 -1.86
N LYS A 66 3.89 12.58 -2.70
CA LYS A 66 2.47 12.91 -2.61
C LYS A 66 1.63 11.83 -3.31
N ILE A 67 1.25 10.81 -2.54
CA ILE A 67 0.58 9.62 -3.09
C ILE A 67 -0.93 9.78 -3.22
N LYS A 68 -1.54 10.57 -2.34
CA LYS A 68 -3.00 10.73 -2.31
C LYS A 68 -3.44 11.64 -3.46
N GLU A 69 -4.36 11.14 -4.29
CA GLU A 69 -4.99 11.97 -5.32
C GLU A 69 -5.92 13.02 -4.71
N ALA A 70 -6.07 14.15 -5.40
CA ALA A 70 -6.92 15.26 -4.94
C ALA A 70 -8.42 14.98 -5.10
N GLU A 71 -8.78 14.01 -5.96
CA GLU A 71 -10.17 13.67 -6.23
C GLU A 71 -10.84 13.00 -5.05
N ARG A 72 -12.14 13.27 -4.89
CA ARG A 72 -12.95 12.71 -3.79
C ARG A 72 -13.13 11.19 -3.92
N THR A 73 -13.10 10.67 -5.13
CA THR A 73 -13.17 9.24 -5.44
C THR A 73 -11.78 8.75 -5.83
N SER A 74 -11.15 7.98 -4.96
CA SER A 74 -9.79 7.52 -5.21
C SER A 74 -9.78 6.17 -5.95
N HIS A 75 -9.44 6.19 -7.24
CA HIS A 75 -9.48 4.98 -8.08
C HIS A 75 -8.42 3.97 -7.62
N GLY A 76 -7.17 4.41 -7.44
CA GLY A 76 -6.10 3.52 -6.98
C GLY A 76 -6.32 2.97 -5.57
N MET A 77 -6.98 3.71 -4.67
CA MET A 77 -7.39 3.18 -3.37
C MET A 77 -8.45 2.08 -3.53
N HIS A 78 -9.43 2.26 -4.40
CA HIS A 78 -10.45 1.23 -4.65
C HIS A 78 -9.83 -0.05 -5.24
N VAL A 79 -8.93 0.07 -6.23
CA VAL A 79 -8.17 -1.06 -6.78
C VAL A 79 -7.34 -1.77 -5.70
N THR A 80 -6.68 -1.00 -4.84
CA THR A 80 -5.92 -1.54 -3.70
C THR A 80 -6.80 -2.28 -2.71
N GLY A 81 -8.00 -1.78 -2.44
CA GLY A 81 -9.01 -2.44 -1.60
C GLY A 81 -9.38 -3.82 -2.16
N ILE A 82 -9.66 -3.92 -3.47
CA ILE A 82 -10.00 -5.19 -4.12
C ILE A 82 -8.84 -6.20 -4.04
N ALA A 83 -7.61 -5.75 -4.29
CA ALA A 83 -6.46 -6.63 -4.30
C ALA A 83 -6.08 -7.09 -2.88
N ALA A 84 -6.03 -6.16 -1.93
CA ALA A 84 -5.35 -6.37 -0.65
C ALA A 84 -6.00 -5.66 0.55
N GLY A 85 -7.24 -5.20 0.47
CA GLY A 85 -7.96 -4.63 1.62
C GLY A 85 -8.06 -5.60 2.80
N ASN A 86 -7.79 -5.13 4.01
CA ASN A 86 -7.81 -5.93 5.23
C ASN A 86 -8.46 -5.17 6.40
N PRO A 87 -9.79 -5.03 6.41
CA PRO A 87 -10.49 -4.28 7.44
C PRO A 87 -10.42 -4.93 8.82
N ASP A 88 -10.30 -4.12 9.86
CA ASP A 88 -10.55 -4.51 11.25
C ASP A 88 -11.99 -4.21 11.71
N LYS A 89 -12.68 -3.29 11.02
CA LYS A 89 -14.07 -2.85 11.27
C LYS A 89 -15.01 -3.18 10.11
N GLU A 90 -16.30 -3.19 10.39
CA GLU A 90 -17.35 -3.34 9.38
C GLU A 90 -17.54 -2.04 8.59
N ALA A 91 -17.80 -2.18 7.29
CA ALA A 91 -18.29 -1.10 6.45
C ALA A 91 -19.76 -0.78 6.79
N PRO A 92 -20.33 0.34 6.29
CA PRO A 92 -21.69 0.76 6.62
C PRO A 92 -22.81 -0.26 6.30
N ASN A 93 -22.53 -1.25 5.44
CA ASN A 93 -23.44 -2.34 5.13
C ASN A 93 -23.39 -3.50 6.16
N GLY A 94 -22.61 -3.37 7.23
CA GLY A 94 -22.46 -4.40 8.27
C GLY A 94 -21.48 -5.53 7.90
N GLU A 95 -20.72 -5.39 6.81
CA GLU A 95 -19.79 -6.41 6.34
C GLU A 95 -18.34 -5.95 6.42
N LYS A 96 -17.43 -6.89 6.64
CA LYS A 96 -15.99 -6.67 6.43
C LYS A 96 -15.63 -6.96 4.98
N VAL A 97 -15.30 -5.92 4.23
CA VAL A 97 -14.94 -6.04 2.82
C VAL A 97 -13.44 -6.32 2.68
N TYR A 98 -13.12 -7.58 2.40
CA TYR A 98 -11.74 -8.04 2.21
C TYR A 98 -11.33 -7.99 0.73
N GLY A 99 -10.05 -7.72 0.50
CA GLY A 99 -9.42 -7.98 -0.79
C GLY A 99 -9.11 -9.46 -1.01
N VAL A 100 -8.67 -9.81 -2.21
CA VAL A 100 -8.31 -11.20 -2.57
C VAL A 100 -7.10 -11.71 -1.75
N ALA A 101 -6.14 -10.83 -1.44
CA ALA A 101 -4.96 -11.15 -0.64
C ALA A 101 -4.79 -10.17 0.55
N PRO A 102 -5.63 -10.27 1.61
CA PRO A 102 -5.66 -9.30 2.71
C PRO A 102 -4.34 -9.15 3.47
N GLU A 103 -3.52 -10.19 3.51
CA GLU A 103 -2.23 -10.18 4.23
C GLU A 103 -1.03 -9.99 3.29
N ALA A 104 -1.25 -9.60 2.03
CA ALA A 104 -0.17 -9.15 1.15
C ALA A 104 0.22 -7.70 1.47
N GLN A 105 1.52 -7.41 1.44
CA GLN A 105 2.00 -6.03 1.48
C GLN A 105 1.77 -5.37 0.11
N VAL A 106 1.67 -4.04 0.11
CA VAL A 106 1.41 -3.21 -1.07
C VAL A 106 2.63 -2.35 -1.35
N MET A 107 3.06 -2.35 -2.61
CA MET A 107 3.87 -1.28 -3.18
C MET A 107 2.98 -0.46 -4.10
N PHE A 108 3.00 0.86 -3.99
CA PHE A 108 2.13 1.72 -4.78
C PHE A 108 2.91 2.71 -5.63
N MET A 109 2.67 2.72 -6.93
CA MET A 109 3.32 3.64 -7.86
C MET A 109 2.23 4.54 -8.44
N ARG A 110 2.19 5.79 -8.01
CA ARG A 110 1.30 6.79 -8.58
C ARG A 110 1.88 7.27 -9.92
N VAL A 111 1.08 7.24 -10.98
CA VAL A 111 1.55 7.54 -12.35
C VAL A 111 0.66 8.50 -13.16
N PHE A 112 -0.49 8.91 -12.64
CA PHE A 112 -1.35 9.97 -13.18
C PHE A 112 -2.28 10.53 -12.09
#